data_AF-A0A2E1B2N0-F1
#
_entry.id   AF-A0A2E1B2N0-F1
#
_cell.length_a   1.000
_cell.length_b   1.000
_cell.length_c   1.000
_cell.angle_alpha   90.00
_cell.angle_beta   90.00
_cell.angle_gamma   90.00
#
_symmetry.space_group_name_H-M   'P 1'
#
loop_
_entity.id
_entity.type
_entity.pdbx_description
1 polymer ?
#
loop_
_entity_poly.entity_id
_entity_poly.type
_entity_poly.pdbx_seq_one_letter_code
_entity_poly.pdbx_strand_id
1 'polypeptide(L)'
;MTGAHRKRLYIITDDARRACLTVFGIGLYGLPDWAEIVTTPEGIDAIPSGSLHRGLWHIESSDSRTLQRLATERWARGELVTAPQAFLDKIEAMIAERDRRPDAPAAADAPRPAAIASEQNRQAAARKASKWH
;
A
#
# COMPACT_ATOMS: atom_id res chain seq x y z
N MET A 1 2.38 -13.36 24.19
CA MET A 1 3.13 -13.41 22.91
C MET A 1 2.15 -13.15 21.79
N THR A 2 2.02 -11.90 21.37
CA THR A 2 1.21 -11.51 20.20
C THR A 2 1.89 -12.07 18.97
N GLY A 3 1.32 -13.13 18.39
CA GLY A 3 1.83 -13.73 17.16
C GLY A 3 1.75 -12.69 16.05
N ALA A 4 2.87 -12.05 15.72
CA ALA A 4 2.96 -11.20 14.53
C ALA A 4 2.62 -12.10 13.34
N HIS A 5 1.45 -11.88 12.73
CA HIS A 5 1.03 -12.62 11.55
C HIS A 5 2.06 -12.37 10.45
N ARG A 6 2.88 -13.39 10.17
CA ARG A 6 3.86 -13.35 9.08
C ARG A 6 3.11 -13.02 7.78
N LYS A 7 3.54 -11.96 7.09
CA LYS A 7 2.98 -11.61 5.79
C LYS A 7 3.19 -12.78 4.82
N ARG A 8 2.17 -13.04 4.01
CA ARG A 8 2.18 -14.09 3.00
C ARG A 8 2.79 -13.61 1.69
N LEU A 9 2.82 -12.30 1.43
CA LEU A 9 3.36 -11.71 0.20
C LEU A 9 3.96 -10.32 0.46
N TYR A 10 5.18 -10.11 -0.04
CA TYR A 10 5.81 -8.79 -0.12
C TYR A 10 5.88 -8.32 -1.57
N ILE A 11 5.33 -7.15 -1.86
CA ILE A 11 5.45 -6.51 -3.16
C ILE A 11 6.57 -5.47 -3.07
N ILE A 12 7.65 -5.68 -3.79
CA ILE A 12 8.79 -4.76 -3.83
C ILE A 12 8.63 -3.88 -5.06
N THR A 13 8.61 -2.57 -4.89
CA THR A 13 8.27 -1.65 -5.99
C THR A 13 8.86 -0.25 -5.82
N ASP A 14 8.99 0.47 -6.93
CA ASP A 14 9.29 1.90 -6.98
C ASP A 14 8.04 2.79 -6.93
N ASP A 15 6.84 2.21 -7.07
CA ASP A 15 5.56 2.93 -6.98
C ASP A 15 4.49 2.10 -6.25
N ALA A 16 4.28 2.42 -4.97
CA ALA A 16 3.31 1.70 -4.14
C ALA A 16 1.86 1.83 -4.64
N ARG A 17 1.48 2.97 -5.23
CA ARG A 17 0.11 3.18 -5.73
C ARG A 17 -0.15 2.30 -6.94
N ARG A 18 0.78 2.32 -7.90
CA ARG A 18 0.67 1.47 -9.09
C ARG A 18 0.75 0.00 -8.74
N ALA A 19 1.60 -0.39 -7.79
CA ALA A 19 1.66 -1.77 -7.33
C ALA A 19 0.35 -2.23 -6.66
N CYS A 20 -0.24 -1.41 -5.80
CA CYS A 20 -1.56 -1.68 -5.22
C CYS A 20 -2.63 -1.92 -6.29
N LEU A 21 -2.70 -1.04 -7.28
CA LEU A 21 -3.67 -1.14 -8.36
C LEU A 21 -3.40 -2.37 -9.24
N THR A 22 -2.14 -2.61 -9.58
CA THR A 22 -1.74 -3.70 -10.50
C THR A 22 -1.95 -5.07 -9.88
N VAL A 23 -1.62 -5.25 -8.60
CA VAL A 23 -1.68 -6.56 -7.93
C VAL A 23 -3.04 -6.83 -7.31
N PHE A 24 -3.67 -5.82 -6.72
CA PHE A 24 -4.84 -5.99 -5.88
C PHE A 24 -6.09 -5.27 -6.41
N GLY A 25 -5.97 -4.44 -7.45
CA GLY A 25 -7.09 -3.66 -7.98
C GLY A 25 -7.70 -2.71 -6.95
N ILE A 26 -6.91 -2.17 -6.03
CA ILE A 26 -7.34 -1.27 -4.94
C ILE A 26 -6.40 -0.08 -4.79
N GLY A 27 -6.87 0.96 -4.09
CA GLY A 27 -6.00 2.01 -3.58
C GLY A 27 -5.14 1.55 -2.38
N LEU A 28 -4.16 2.38 -2.01
CA LEU A 28 -3.18 2.12 -0.94
C LEU A 28 -3.79 1.70 0.41
N TYR A 29 -4.98 2.21 0.74
CA TYR A 29 -5.59 2.02 2.06
C TYR A 29 -6.39 0.72 2.21
N GLY A 30 -6.52 -0.08 1.15
CA GLY A 30 -7.27 -1.34 1.17
C GLY A 30 -6.41 -2.59 1.25
N LEU A 31 -5.10 -2.45 1.48
CA LEU A 31 -4.16 -3.56 1.34
C LEU A 31 -4.53 -4.68 2.33
N PRO A 32 -4.63 -5.94 1.89
CA PRO A 32 -4.91 -7.04 2.79
C PRO A 32 -3.82 -7.19 3.86
N ASP A 33 -4.18 -7.53 5.09
CA ASP A 33 -3.24 -7.68 6.22
C ASP A 33 -2.14 -8.73 5.98
N TRP A 34 -2.38 -9.68 5.08
CA TRP A 34 -1.42 -10.70 4.69
C TRP A 34 -0.41 -10.22 3.63
N ALA A 35 -0.61 -9.05 3.04
CA ALA A 35 0.30 -8.45 2.06
C ALA A 35 1.01 -7.22 2.66
N GLU A 36 2.15 -6.88 2.05
CA GLU A 36 2.90 -5.67 2.37
C GLU A 36 3.55 -5.11 1.10
N ILE A 37 3.62 -3.78 0.99
CA ILE A 37 4.31 -3.09 -0.10
C ILE A 37 5.57 -2.46 0.47
N VAL A 38 6.70 -2.74 -0.19
CA VAL A 38 8.04 -2.33 0.21
C VAL A 38 8.61 -1.44 -0.88
N THR A 39 8.95 -0.20 -0.51
CA THR A 39 9.46 0.82 -1.46
C THR A 39 10.83 1.38 -1.10
N THR A 40 11.51 0.80 -0.10
CA THR A 40 12.81 1.29 0.36
C THR A 40 13.81 0.14 0.51
N PRO A 41 15.12 0.41 0.37
CA PRO A 41 16.17 -0.58 0.62
C PRO A 41 16.07 -1.22 2.01
N GLU A 42 15.86 -0.42 3.05
CA GLU A 42 15.79 -0.89 4.43
C GLU A 42 14.57 -1.80 4.64
N GLY A 43 13.47 -1.49 3.96
CA GLY A 43 12.29 -2.33 3.95
C GLY A 43 12.54 -3.67 3.26
N ILE A 44 13.33 -3.70 2.18
CA ILE A 44 13.74 -4.95 1.53
C ILE A 44 14.56 -5.79 2.49
N ASP A 45 15.53 -5.22 3.20
CA ASP A 45 16.38 -5.94 4.14
C ASP A 45 15.60 -6.50 5.33
N ALA A 46 14.55 -5.79 5.77
CA ALA A 46 13.66 -6.24 6.84
C ALA A 46 12.77 -7.44 6.47
N ILE A 47 12.65 -7.80 5.17
CA ILE A 47 11.82 -8.94 4.75
C ILE A 47 12.42 -10.24 5.33
N PRO A 48 11.64 -11.05 6.09
CA PRO A 48 12.15 -12.30 6.64
C PRO A 48 12.54 -13.29 5.54
N SER A 49 13.64 -14.02 5.73
CA SER A 49 14.06 -15.04 4.76
C SER A 49 13.01 -16.15 4.55
N GLY A 50 12.92 -16.65 3.32
CA GLY A 50 11.91 -17.60 2.86
C GLY A 50 10.54 -16.98 2.60
N SER A 51 10.41 -15.65 2.62
CA SER A 51 9.14 -14.98 2.34
C SER A 51 8.87 -14.92 0.82
N LEU A 52 7.59 -14.99 0.45
CA LEU A 52 7.17 -14.81 -0.94
C LEU A 52 7.26 -13.33 -1.32
N HIS A 53 7.80 -13.06 -2.51
CA HIS A 53 7.91 -11.71 -3.04
C HIS A 53 7.47 -11.62 -4.51
N ARG A 54 7.16 -10.40 -4.93
CA ARG A 54 6.99 -10.00 -6.34
C ARG A 54 7.61 -8.62 -6.55
N GLY A 55 8.53 -8.50 -7.50
CA GLY A 55 9.09 -7.22 -7.94
C GLY A 55 8.20 -6.55 -9.00
N LEU A 56 7.98 -5.24 -8.88
CA LEU A 56 7.24 -4.41 -9.84
C LEU A 56 7.94 -3.06 -10.03
N TRP A 57 8.35 -2.76 -11.26
CA TRP A 57 9.16 -1.58 -11.58
C TRP A 57 8.44 -0.73 -12.62
N HIS A 58 8.28 0.57 -12.34
CA HIS A 58 7.41 1.47 -13.12
C HIS A 58 8.07 2.79 -13.55
N ILE A 59 9.14 3.23 -12.88
CA ILE A 59 9.68 4.60 -13.00
C ILE A 59 11.10 4.62 -13.63
N GLU A 60 11.79 3.48 -13.72
CA GLU A 60 13.15 3.33 -14.31
C GLU A 60 14.23 4.29 -13.75
N SER A 61 14.05 4.75 -12.51
CA SER A 61 14.99 5.65 -11.81
C SER A 61 16.23 4.90 -11.28
N SER A 62 17.22 5.65 -10.78
CA SER A 62 18.37 5.09 -10.02
C SER A 62 17.90 4.32 -8.78
N ASP A 63 16.88 4.83 -8.10
CA ASP A 63 16.32 4.20 -6.90
C ASP A 63 15.59 2.91 -7.26
N SER A 64 14.82 2.91 -8.36
CA SER A 64 14.17 1.71 -8.90
C SER A 64 15.19 0.61 -9.22
N ARG A 65 16.30 0.97 -9.87
CA ARG A 65 17.42 0.05 -10.14
C ARG A 65 18.08 -0.47 -8.87
N THR A 66 18.21 0.37 -7.84
CA THR A 66 18.73 -0.04 -6.53
C THR A 66 17.83 -1.08 -5.87
N LEU A 67 16.53 -0.83 -5.82
CA LEU A 67 15.54 -1.77 -5.28
C LEU A 67 15.52 -3.09 -6.06
N GLN A 68 15.54 -3.00 -7.40
CA GLN A 68 15.60 -4.17 -8.27
C GLN A 68 16.85 -5.01 -8.03
N ARG A 69 18.02 -4.37 -7.92
CA ARG A 69 19.28 -5.06 -7.61
C ARG A 69 19.18 -5.78 -6.26
N LEU A 70 18.77 -5.09 -5.20
CA LEU A 70 18.67 -5.68 -3.86
C LEU A 70 17.71 -6.87 -3.81
N ALA A 71 16.52 -6.72 -4.41
CA ALA A 71 15.56 -7.82 -4.48
C ALA A 71 16.12 -9.03 -5.24
N THR A 72 16.82 -8.78 -6.37
CA THR A 72 17.44 -9.83 -7.19
C THR A 72 18.56 -10.54 -6.44
N GLU A 73 19.40 -9.80 -5.72
CA GLU A 73 20.48 -10.37 -4.91
C GLU A 73 19.93 -11.27 -3.80
N ARG A 74 18.91 -10.82 -3.06
CA ARG A 74 18.28 -11.63 -2.01
C ARG A 74 17.58 -12.87 -2.57
N TRP A 75 16.93 -12.75 -3.73
CA TRP A 75 16.36 -13.90 -4.44
C TRP A 75 17.45 -14.90 -4.86
N ALA A 76 18.55 -14.42 -5.44
CA ALA A 76 19.67 -15.27 -5.87
C ALA A 76 20.32 -16.01 -4.68
N ARG A 77 20.32 -15.42 -3.49
CA ARG A 77 20.75 -16.07 -2.24
C ARG A 77 19.72 -17.04 -1.63
N GLY A 78 18.54 -17.17 -2.23
CA GLY A 78 17.45 -18.02 -1.72
C GLY A 78 16.74 -17.43 -0.48
N GLU A 79 16.97 -16.16 -0.16
CA GLU A 79 16.33 -15.49 0.98
C GLU A 79 14.92 -15.02 0.62
N LEU A 80 14.67 -14.71 -0.65
CA LEU A 80 13.34 -14.40 -1.15
C LEU A 80 12.88 -15.50 -2.12
N VAL A 81 11.61 -15.85 -2.02
CA VAL A 81 10.98 -16.82 -2.91
C VAL A 81 10.07 -16.05 -3.85
N THR A 82 10.23 -16.22 -5.17
CA THR A 82 9.32 -15.58 -6.12
C THR A 82 7.92 -16.19 -5.96
N ALA A 83 6.91 -15.33 -5.84
CA ALA A 83 5.52 -15.78 -5.76
C ALA A 83 5.19 -16.66 -6.99
N PRO A 84 4.76 -17.93 -6.78
CA PRO A 84 4.44 -18.82 -7.88
C PRO A 84 3.19 -18.33 -8.61
N GLN A 85 3.07 -18.63 -9.91
CA GLN A 85 1.95 -18.19 -10.73
C GLN A 85 0.59 -18.60 -10.12
N ALA A 86 0.46 -19.84 -9.65
CA ALA A 86 -0.76 -20.32 -8.99
C ALA A 86 -1.17 -19.53 -7.74
N PHE A 87 -0.24 -18.82 -7.10
CA PHE A 87 -0.56 -17.90 -6.00
C PHE A 87 -1.09 -16.57 -6.53
N LEU A 88 -0.53 -16.06 -7.63
CA LEU A 88 -1.03 -14.86 -8.31
C LEU A 88 -2.42 -15.09 -8.90
N ASP A 89 -2.67 -16.25 -9.51
CA ASP A 89 -3.98 -16.62 -10.05
C ASP A 89 -5.06 -16.64 -8.95
N LYS A 90 -4.69 -17.05 -7.72
CA LYS A 90 -5.59 -16.98 -6.56
C LYS A 90 -5.92 -15.55 -6.16
N ILE A 91 -4.94 -14.65 -6.24
CA ILE A 91 -5.16 -13.22 -5.97
C ILE A 91 -6.11 -12.65 -7.02
N GLU A 92 -5.88 -12.95 -8.29
CA GLU A 92 -6.75 -12.52 -9.40
C GLU A 92 -8.18 -13.06 -9.22
N ALA A 93 -8.35 -14.33 -8.87
CA ALA A 93 -9.66 -14.91 -8.59
C ALA A 93 -10.36 -14.22 -7.40
N MET A 94 -9.63 -13.86 -6.35
CA MET A 94 -10.17 -13.11 -5.21
C MET A 94 -10.62 -11.70 -5.61
N ILE A 95 -9.86 -11.03 -6.49
CA ILE A 95 -10.21 -9.71 -7.05
C ILE A 95 -11.46 -9.81 -7.91
N ALA A 96 -11.49 -10.77 -8.84
CA ALA A 96 -12.65 -11.01 -9.70
C ALA A 96 -13.92 -11.35 -8.90
N GLU A 97 -13.79 -12.09 -7.80
CA GLU A 97 -14.89 -12.36 -6.87
C GLU A 97 -15.35 -11.10 -6.13
N ARG A 98 -14.42 -10.26 -5.64
CA ARG A 98 -14.76 -8.97 -5.04
C ARG A 98 -15.53 -8.09 -6.02
N ASP A 99 -15.03 -7.96 -7.25
CA ASP A 99 -15.60 -7.06 -8.26
C ASP A 99 -16.95 -7.57 -8.83
N ARG A 100 -17.23 -8.88 -8.73
CA ARG A 100 -18.54 -9.47 -9.07
C ARG A 100 -19.61 -9.21 -8.02
N ARG A 101 -19.23 -8.92 -6.78
CA ARG A 101 -20.21 -8.59 -5.74
C ARG A 101 -20.69 -7.16 -6.01
N PRO A 102 -22.00 -6.95 -6.25
CA PRO A 102 -22.51 -5.59 -6.34
C PRO A 102 -22.13 -4.89 -5.04
N ASP A 103 -21.55 -3.69 -5.15
CA ASP A 103 -21.39 -2.81 -4.00
C ASP A 103 -22.76 -2.79 -3.31
N ALA A 104 -22.85 -3.33 -2.10
CA ALA A 104 -24.01 -3.09 -1.27
C ALA A 104 -24.22 -1.57 -1.30
N PRO A 105 -25.42 -1.06 -1.63
CA PRO A 105 -25.61 0.36 -1.84
C PRO A 105 -25.01 1.05 -0.63
N ALA A 106 -23.95 1.83 -0.87
CA ALA A 106 -23.32 2.64 0.15
C ALA A 106 -24.46 3.34 0.86
N ALA A 107 -24.68 3.01 2.13
CA ALA A 107 -25.87 3.39 2.87
C ALA A 107 -26.22 4.84 2.55
N ALA A 108 -27.21 5.02 1.67
CA ALA A 108 -27.84 6.29 1.49
C ALA A 108 -28.43 6.63 2.86
N ASP A 109 -28.14 7.83 3.34
CA ASP A 109 -28.67 8.41 4.58
C ASP A 109 -27.96 8.09 5.91
N ALA A 110 -26.62 8.06 5.93
CA ALA A 110 -25.91 8.53 7.11
C ALA A 110 -25.69 10.06 6.98
N PRO A 111 -26.36 10.92 7.78
CA PRO A 111 -26.11 12.36 7.72
C PRO A 111 -24.63 12.62 8.01
N ARG A 112 -23.94 13.25 7.05
CA ARG A 112 -22.60 13.83 7.30
C ARG A 112 -22.72 14.69 8.56
N PRO A 113 -21.87 14.52 9.58
CA PRO A 113 -21.82 15.48 10.65
C PRO A 113 -21.46 16.83 10.01
N ALA A 114 -22.41 17.77 10.06
CA ALA A 114 -22.19 19.13 9.64
C ALA A 114 -20.91 19.61 10.33
N ALA A 115 -19.93 20.04 9.53
CA ALA A 115 -18.71 20.62 10.05
C ALA A 115 -19.10 21.78 10.97
N ILE A 116 -19.00 21.58 12.28
CA ILE A 116 -18.98 22.67 13.25
C ILE A 116 -17.63 23.35 13.02
N ALA A 117 -17.60 24.24 12.02
CA ALA A 117 -16.56 25.20 11.82
C ALA A 117 -16.62 26.16 13.02
N SER A 118 -15.93 25.76 14.08
CA SER A 118 -15.72 26.51 15.31
C SER A 118 -15.43 27.98 15.01
N GLU A 119 -16.20 28.86 15.66
CA GLU A 119 -16.04 30.31 15.78
C GLU A 119 -14.57 30.75 16.01
N GLN A 120 -13.71 29.83 16.50
CA GLN A 120 -12.28 30.06 16.74
C GLN A 120 -11.48 30.38 15.47
N ASN A 121 -11.85 29.84 14.29
CA ASN A 121 -11.13 30.17 13.05
C ASN A 121 -11.41 31.60 12.57
N ARG A 122 -12.59 32.17 12.89
CA ARG A 122 -12.92 33.57 12.55
C ARG A 122 -12.15 34.56 13.42
N GLN A 123 -11.90 34.27 14.69
CA GLN A 123 -11.11 35.14 15.57
C GLN A 123 -9.60 35.14 15.26
N ALA A 124 -9.05 34.04 14.73
CA ALA A 124 -7.64 33.97 14.33
C ALA A 124 -7.31 34.85 13.11
N ALA A 125 -8.25 35.00 12.17
CA ALA A 125 -8.09 35.87 11.01
C ALA A 125 -8.15 37.37 11.38
N ALA A 126 -9.05 37.75 12.29
CA ALA A 126 -9.19 39.14 12.74
C ALA A 126 -7.95 39.66 13.50
N ARG A 127 -7.29 38.80 14.28
CA ARG A 127 -6.06 39.18 15.02
C ARG A 127 -4.83 39.38 14.15
N LYS A 128 -4.77 38.77 12.95
CA LYS A 128 -3.65 38.98 12.02
C LYS A 128 -3.76 40.27 11.20
N ALA A 129 -4.98 40.81 11.03
CA ALA A 129 -5.20 42.05 10.27
C ALA A 129 -4.85 43.33 11.06
N SER A 130 -4.92 43.32 12.40
CA SER A 130 -4.60 44.50 13.23
C SER A 130 -3.12 44.68 13.57
N LYS A 131 -2.20 43.87 13.04
CA LYS A 131 -0.76 43.94 13.39
C LYS A 131 0.11 44.73 12.40
N TRP A 132 -0.52 45.37 11.41
CA TRP A 132 0.13 46.25 10.44
C TRP A 132 -0.55 47.63 10.47
N HIS A 133 -0.40 48.34 11.59
CA HIS A 133 -0.55 49.79 11.69
C HIS A 133 0.41 50.29 12.76
#